data_AF-A0AA49JHE4-F1
#
_entry.id   AF-A0AA49JHE4-F1
#
_cell.length_a   1.000
_cell.length_b   1.000
_cell.length_c   1.000
_cell.angle_alpha   90.00
_cell.angle_beta   90.00
_cell.angle_gamma   90.00
#
_symmetry.space_group_name_H-M   'P 1'
#
loop_
_entity.id
_entity.type
_entity.pdbx_description
1 polymer ?
#
loop_
_entity_poly.entity_id
_entity_poly.type
_entity_poly.pdbx_seq_one_letter_code
_entity_poly.pdbx_strand_id
1 'polypeptide(L)'
;MKYIYSIAFVILAFACTNKNMASQSDDYYKELAQEYFEHEADELILNENKEFILAVFNDNVGDKPGNDILKYAVINKASNEIVLKESIANGKVKWVSTYEIEVVRPPGILKNDSETIEDYTSIIDVKTGKKSNKKAAQN
;
A
#
# COMPACT_ATOMS: atom_id res chain seq x y z
N MET A 1 36.53 62.63 -3.74
CA MET A 1 35.36 61.84 -4.17
C MET A 1 35.55 60.43 -3.64
N LYS A 2 34.66 59.97 -2.75
CA LYS A 2 34.76 58.70 -2.01
C LYS A 2 34.02 57.62 -2.79
N TYR A 3 34.74 56.60 -3.28
CA TYR A 3 34.13 55.38 -3.79
C TYR A 3 33.86 54.45 -2.61
N ILE A 4 32.60 54.39 -2.17
CA ILE A 4 32.09 53.32 -1.31
C ILE A 4 31.31 52.41 -2.24
N TYR A 5 31.62 51.10 -2.20
CA TYR A 5 30.81 49.93 -2.59
C TYR A 5 31.77 48.83 -3.08
N SER A 6 32.48 48.19 -2.14
CA SER A 6 33.04 46.87 -2.38
C SER A 6 32.10 45.86 -1.76
N ILE A 7 31.29 45.26 -2.62
CA ILE A 7 30.34 44.19 -2.34
C ILE A 7 31.15 42.98 -1.85
N ALA A 8 31.04 42.66 -0.55
CA ALA A 8 31.51 41.38 -0.02
C ALA A 8 30.40 40.34 -0.29
N PHE A 9 30.66 39.52 -1.30
CA PHE A 9 29.83 38.42 -1.77
C PHE A 9 29.80 37.33 -0.67
N VAL A 10 28.69 37.24 0.07
CA VAL A 10 28.45 36.16 1.04
C VAL A 10 28.12 34.91 0.25
N ILE A 11 29.12 34.05 0.07
CA ILE A 11 28.96 32.70 -0.48
C ILE A 11 28.27 31.86 0.59
N LEU A 12 26.95 31.76 0.52
CA LEU A 12 26.16 30.75 1.22
C LEU A 12 26.53 29.39 0.63
N ALA A 13 27.41 28.67 1.31
CA ALA A 13 27.59 27.25 1.10
C ALA A 13 26.27 26.55 1.48
N PHE A 14 25.51 26.16 0.45
CA PHE A 14 24.44 25.18 0.60
C PHE A 14 25.07 23.88 1.10
N ALA A 15 24.99 23.66 2.41
CA ALA A 15 25.12 22.33 2.96
C ALA A 15 23.95 21.51 2.38
N CYS A 16 24.24 20.66 1.40
CA CYS A 16 23.39 19.53 1.10
C CYS A 16 23.37 18.64 2.34
N THR A 17 22.42 18.89 3.24
CA THR A 17 22.13 17.99 4.34
C THR A 17 21.63 16.70 3.70
N ASN A 18 22.50 15.69 3.63
CA ASN A 18 22.08 14.31 3.41
C ASN A 18 21.07 13.99 4.49
N LYS A 19 19.78 14.02 4.13
CA LYS A 19 18.73 13.45 4.96
C LYS A 19 19.01 11.96 5.00
N ASN A 20 19.76 11.54 6.01
CA ASN A 20 19.76 10.15 6.44
C ASN A 20 18.28 9.75 6.52
N MET A 21 17.88 8.77 5.69
CA MET A 21 16.59 8.11 5.80
C MET A 21 16.52 7.55 7.22
N ALA A 22 15.95 8.33 8.13
CA ALA A 22 15.47 7.80 9.38
C ALA A 22 14.53 6.67 9.00
N SER A 23 14.79 5.48 9.53
CA SER A 23 13.81 4.40 9.52
C SER A 23 12.53 4.98 10.11
N GLN A 24 11.59 5.40 9.26
CA GLN A 24 10.25 5.78 9.69
C GLN A 24 9.71 4.60 10.48
N SER A 25 9.23 4.88 11.70
CA SER A 25 8.66 3.87 12.56
C SER A 25 7.39 3.31 11.92
N ASP A 26 7.10 2.05 12.22
CA ASP A 26 5.86 1.40 11.79
C ASP A 26 4.62 2.21 12.25
N ASP A 27 4.71 2.91 13.38
CA ASP A 27 3.68 3.82 13.90
C ASP A 27 3.26 4.90 12.90
N TYR A 28 4.20 5.50 12.17
CA TYR A 28 3.88 6.51 11.15
C TYR A 28 3.01 5.92 10.04
N TYR A 29 3.31 4.69 9.61
CA TYR A 29 2.57 4.05 8.53
C TYR A 29 1.20 3.53 9.00
N LYS A 30 1.07 3.18 10.29
CA LYS A 30 -0.23 2.92 10.90
C LYS A 30 -1.11 4.17 10.90
N GLU A 31 -0.58 5.30 11.35
CA GLU A 31 -1.30 6.59 11.36
C GLU A 31 -1.72 7.00 9.95
N LEU A 32 -0.80 6.89 8.98
CA LEU A 32 -1.09 7.19 7.57
C LEU A 32 -2.24 6.33 7.05
N ALA A 33 -2.25 5.03 7.34
CA ALA A 33 -3.30 4.13 6.87
C ALA A 33 -4.63 4.35 7.63
N GLN A 34 -4.56 4.70 8.91
CA GLN A 34 -5.69 5.02 9.76
C GLN A 34 -6.45 6.26 9.31
N GLU A 35 -5.76 7.29 8.82
CA GLU A 35 -6.41 8.50 8.28
C GLU A 35 -7.40 8.16 7.15
N TYR A 36 -7.14 7.10 6.38
CA TYR A 36 -7.99 6.72 5.25
C TYR A 36 -9.14 5.78 5.61
N PHE A 37 -8.96 4.93 6.62
CA PHE A 37 -9.96 3.93 6.99
C PHE A 37 -10.65 4.20 8.32
N GLU A 38 -10.24 5.25 9.03
CA GLU A 38 -10.79 5.73 10.30
C GLU A 38 -10.59 4.77 11.49
N HIS A 39 -9.68 3.79 11.36
CA HIS A 39 -9.27 2.87 12.42
C HIS A 39 -7.83 2.36 12.19
N GLU A 40 -7.19 1.83 13.22
CA GLU A 40 -5.81 1.32 13.14
C GLU A 40 -5.75 0.04 12.30
N ALA A 41 -4.65 -0.15 11.55
CA ALA A 41 -4.40 -1.39 10.81
C ALA A 41 -4.12 -2.55 11.78
N ASP A 42 -4.76 -3.70 11.53
CA ASP A 42 -4.50 -4.93 12.29
C ASP A 42 -3.09 -5.45 11.99
N GLU A 43 -2.69 -5.36 10.73
CA GLU A 43 -1.41 -5.88 10.24
C GLU A 43 -0.74 -4.89 9.30
N LEU A 44 0.58 -4.75 9.46
CA LEU A 44 1.46 -4.10 8.50
C LEU A 44 2.48 -5.12 7.98
N ILE A 45 2.47 -5.36 6.68
CA ILE A 45 3.29 -6.38 6.04
C ILE A 45 4.22 -5.70 5.02
N LEU A 46 5.51 -5.62 5.35
CA LEU A 46 6.54 -5.16 4.43
C LEU A 46 6.69 -6.15 3.27
N ASN A 47 6.83 -5.61 2.06
CA ASN A 47 7.28 -6.42 0.93
C ASN A 47 8.77 -6.80 1.08
N GLU A 48 9.25 -7.71 0.22
CA GLU A 48 10.58 -8.31 0.33
C GLU A 48 11.73 -7.28 0.39
N ASN A 49 11.68 -6.24 -0.46
CA ASN A 49 12.71 -5.21 -0.52
C ASN A 49 12.44 -4.01 0.41
N LYS A 50 11.38 -4.08 1.23
CA LYS A 50 10.97 -3.05 2.20
C LYS A 50 10.71 -1.67 1.59
N GLU A 51 10.36 -1.60 0.30
CA GLU A 51 9.94 -0.37 -0.39
C GLU A 51 8.44 -0.08 -0.19
N PHE A 52 7.63 -1.13 0.00
CA PHE A 52 6.18 -1.05 0.14
C PHE A 52 5.69 -1.72 1.42
N ILE A 53 4.58 -1.20 1.96
CA ILE A 53 3.88 -1.77 3.11
C ILE A 53 2.45 -2.09 2.68
N LEU A 54 1.99 -3.30 2.97
CA LEU A 54 0.59 -3.69 2.89
C LEU A 54 -0.03 -3.54 4.28
N ALA A 55 -0.91 -2.55 4.43
CA ALA A 55 -1.73 -2.36 5.62
C ALA A 55 -3.06 -3.10 5.44
N VAL A 56 -3.42 -3.94 6.39
CA VAL A 56 -4.63 -4.79 6.35
C VAL A 56 -5.52 -4.46 7.54
N PHE A 57 -6.82 -4.41 7.27
CA PHE A 57 -7.86 -4.13 8.25
C PHE A 57 -9.01 -5.12 8.07
N ASN A 58 -9.37 -5.82 9.14
CA ASN A 58 -10.42 -6.83 9.16
C ASN A 58 -11.59 -6.29 9.98
N ASP A 59 -12.58 -5.74 9.28
CA ASP A 59 -13.83 -5.31 9.88
C ASP A 59 -14.79 -6.50 9.93
N ASN A 60 -14.93 -7.12 11.09
CA ASN A 60 -15.99 -8.10 11.33
C ASN A 60 -17.33 -7.37 11.50
N VAL A 61 -18.11 -7.26 10.43
CA VAL A 61 -19.42 -6.59 10.46
C VAL A 61 -20.49 -7.54 11.01
N GLY A 62 -20.41 -7.80 12.32
CA GLY A 62 -21.39 -8.55 13.11
C GLY A 62 -21.13 -10.05 13.24
N ASP A 63 -21.97 -10.74 14.03
CA ASP A 63 -21.81 -12.18 14.36
C ASP A 63 -22.21 -13.14 13.22
N LYS A 64 -22.51 -12.62 12.02
CA LYS A 64 -22.99 -13.43 10.90
C LYS A 64 -21.81 -13.84 10.00
N PRO A 65 -21.57 -15.14 9.81
CA PRO A 65 -20.57 -15.63 8.87
C PRO A 65 -20.81 -15.07 7.46
N GLY A 66 -19.77 -14.56 6.81
CA GLY A 66 -19.83 -14.07 5.43
C GLY A 66 -20.10 -12.57 5.27
N ASN A 67 -20.00 -11.78 6.35
CA ASN A 67 -20.10 -10.32 6.30
C ASN A 67 -18.78 -9.61 6.61
N ASP A 68 -17.67 -10.35 6.65
CA ASP A 68 -16.38 -9.78 7.00
C ASP A 68 -15.94 -8.84 5.87
N ILE A 69 -15.53 -7.62 6.21
CA ILE A 69 -15.01 -6.67 5.24
C ILE A 69 -13.51 -6.57 5.47
N LEU A 70 -12.75 -6.97 4.46
CA LEU A 70 -11.33 -6.73 4.41
C LEU A 70 -11.09 -5.39 3.73
N LYS A 71 -10.50 -4.43 4.43
CA LYS A 71 -9.91 -3.24 3.81
C LYS A 71 -8.41 -3.42 3.73
N TYR A 72 -7.79 -2.86 2.70
CA TYR A 72 -6.33 -2.81 2.63
C TYR A 72 -5.83 -1.57 1.91
N ALA A 73 -4.60 -1.18 2.23
CA ALA A 73 -3.85 -0.17 1.51
C ALA A 73 -2.40 -0.64 1.25
N VAL A 74 -1.84 -0.24 0.12
CA VAL A 74 -0.42 -0.36 -0.18
C VAL A 74 0.21 1.02 -0.11
N ILE A 75 1.21 1.17 0.76
CA ILE A 75 1.94 2.41 0.98
C ILE A 75 3.30 2.31 0.30
N ASN A 76 3.67 3.30 -0.49
CA ASN A 76 5.03 3.48 -1.00
C ASN A 76 5.84 4.30 0.01
N LYS A 77 6.89 3.71 0.59
CA LYS A 77 7.69 4.37 1.64
C LYS A 77 8.57 5.50 1.11
N ALA A 78 8.93 5.48 -0.18
CA ALA A 78 9.75 6.53 -0.78
C ALA A 78 8.95 7.82 -0.96
N SER A 79 7.68 7.73 -1.35
CA SER A 79 6.79 8.89 -1.49
C SER A 79 5.93 9.18 -0.27
N ASN A 80 5.82 8.24 0.69
CA ASN A 80 4.87 8.29 1.81
C ASN A 80 3.41 8.41 1.37
N GLU A 81 3.06 7.74 0.27
CA GLU A 81 1.72 7.81 -0.32
C GLU A 81 1.08 6.43 -0.38
N ILE A 82 -0.25 6.40 -0.25
CA ILE A 82 -1.03 5.22 -0.58
C ILE A 82 -1.15 5.11 -2.11
N VAL A 83 -0.55 4.07 -2.67
CA VAL A 83 -0.56 3.81 -4.12
C VAL A 83 -1.70 2.90 -4.56
N LEU A 84 -2.28 2.14 -3.62
CA LEU A 84 -3.43 1.28 -3.86
C LEU A 84 -4.25 1.15 -2.58
N LYS A 85 -5.58 1.18 -2.67
CA LYS A 85 -6.47 0.89 -1.55
C LYS A 85 -7.80 0.36 -2.04
N GLU A 86 -8.36 -0.60 -1.32
CA GLU A 86 -9.70 -1.12 -1.60
C GLU A 86 -10.38 -1.65 -0.32
N SER A 87 -11.69 -1.91 -0.45
CA SER A 87 -12.53 -2.60 0.53
C SER A 87 -13.21 -3.77 -0.17
N ILE A 88 -13.13 -4.96 0.43
CA ILE A 88 -13.55 -6.23 -0.18
C ILE A 88 -14.34 -7.05 0.83
N ALA A 89 -15.58 -7.40 0.48
CA ALA A 89 -16.36 -8.36 1.24
C ALA A 89 -15.74 -9.77 1.15
N ASN A 90 -15.50 -10.39 2.30
CA ASN A 90 -14.90 -11.70 2.51
C ASN A 90 -13.58 -11.88 1.75
N GLY A 91 -12.85 -10.78 1.56
CA GLY A 91 -11.64 -10.75 0.76
C GLY A 91 -10.44 -11.39 1.45
N LYS A 92 -9.38 -11.63 0.66
CA LYS A 92 -8.03 -11.89 1.18
C LYS A 92 -7.01 -11.11 0.36
N VAL A 93 -5.95 -10.64 1.00
CA VAL A 93 -4.83 -9.96 0.35
C VAL A 93 -3.50 -10.45 0.93
N LYS A 94 -2.49 -10.62 0.08
CA LYS A 94 -1.11 -10.92 0.50
C LYS A 94 -0.11 -10.53 -0.60
N TRP A 95 1.15 -10.34 -0.21
CA TRP A 95 2.25 -10.31 -1.17
C TRP A 95 2.45 -11.69 -1.83
N VAL A 96 2.72 -11.70 -3.13
CA VAL A 96 3.13 -12.91 -3.87
C VAL A 96 4.46 -12.74 -4.61
N SER A 97 4.90 -11.50 -4.80
CA SER A 97 6.24 -11.16 -5.25
C SER A 97 6.67 -9.83 -4.64
N THR A 98 7.88 -9.36 -4.99
CA THR A 98 8.39 -8.07 -4.53
C THR A 98 7.45 -6.90 -4.85
N TYR A 99 6.73 -6.96 -5.98
CA TYR A 99 5.89 -5.85 -6.46
C TYR A 99 4.45 -6.25 -6.75
N GLU A 100 4.06 -7.49 -6.43
CA GLU A 100 2.71 -7.96 -6.72
C GLU A 100 2.02 -8.45 -5.46
N ILE A 101 0.75 -8.07 -5.35
CA ILE A 101 -0.19 -8.62 -4.38
C ILE A 101 -1.19 -9.54 -5.07
N GLU A 102 -1.56 -10.61 -4.37
CA GLU A 102 -2.69 -11.45 -4.72
C GLU A 102 -3.90 -10.97 -3.92
N VAL A 103 -5.00 -10.70 -4.62
CA VAL A 103 -6.26 -10.26 -4.04
C VAL A 103 -7.38 -11.22 -4.44
N VAL A 104 -7.96 -11.89 -3.46
CA VAL A 104 -9.09 -12.83 -3.63
C VAL A 104 -10.39 -12.12 -3.29
N ARG A 105 -11.37 -12.15 -4.21
CA ARG A 105 -12.68 -11.52 -4.08
C ARG A 105 -13.80 -12.55 -4.26
N PRO A 106 -14.01 -13.45 -3.29
CA PRO A 106 -15.01 -14.50 -3.46
C PRO A 106 -16.41 -13.89 -3.60
N PRO A 107 -17.29 -14.46 -4.43
CA PRO A 107 -18.65 -13.99 -4.54
C PRO A 107 -19.45 -14.46 -3.32
N GLY A 108 -20.54 -13.75 -3.00
CA GLY A 108 -21.49 -14.23 -1.99
C GLY A 108 -22.23 -15.51 -2.41
N ILE A 109 -22.39 -15.73 -3.72
CA ILE A 109 -23.03 -16.91 -4.31
C ILE A 109 -22.25 -17.29 -5.57
N LEU A 110 -21.84 -18.56 -5.69
CA LEU A 110 -21.25 -19.10 -6.92
C LEU A 110 -22.30 -19.13 -8.03
N LYS A 111 -21.94 -18.72 -9.24
CA LYS A 111 -22.81 -18.78 -10.41
C LYS A 111 -22.95 -20.22 -10.92
N ASN A 112 -21.93 -21.05 -10.73
CA ASN A 112 -21.97 -22.47 -11.05
C ASN A 112 -20.93 -23.27 -10.26
N ASP A 113 -21.08 -24.59 -10.24
CA ASP A 113 -20.21 -25.51 -9.49
C ASP A 113 -18.79 -25.68 -10.07
N SER A 114 -18.50 -25.09 -11.23
CA SER A 114 -17.18 -25.15 -11.86
C SER A 114 -16.27 -23.96 -11.53
N GLU A 115 -16.81 -22.95 -10.83
CA GLU A 115 -16.02 -21.81 -10.39
C GLU A 115 -15.09 -22.18 -9.23
N THR A 116 -13.85 -21.71 -9.32
CA THR A 116 -12.78 -21.94 -8.36
C THR A 116 -12.32 -20.63 -7.73
N ILE A 117 -11.53 -20.70 -6.67
CA ILE A 117 -10.94 -19.50 -6.05
C ILE A 117 -10.12 -18.68 -7.07
N GLU A 118 -9.49 -19.34 -8.05
CA GLU A 118 -8.68 -18.68 -9.07
C GLU A 118 -9.51 -17.77 -9.98
N ASP A 119 -10.78 -18.10 -10.24
CA ASP A 119 -11.71 -17.26 -11.00
C ASP A 119 -11.92 -15.88 -10.35
N TYR A 120 -11.73 -15.81 -9.04
CA TYR A 120 -11.92 -14.63 -8.20
C TYR A 120 -10.61 -14.04 -7.68
N THR A 121 -9.48 -14.55 -8.15
CA THR A 121 -8.16 -14.12 -7.72
C THR A 121 -7.54 -13.20 -8.77
N SER A 122 -7.08 -12.03 -8.34
CA SER A 122 -6.34 -11.10 -9.18
C SER A 122 -4.94 -10.87 -8.66
N ILE A 123 -3.97 -10.75 -9.56
CA ILE A 123 -2.63 -10.28 -9.24
C ILE A 123 -2.54 -8.82 -9.65
N ILE A 124 -2.05 -7.97 -8.75
CA ILE A 124 -1.92 -6.52 -8.97
C ILE A 124 -0.46 -6.13 -8.78
N ASP A 125 0.15 -5.56 -9.81
CA ASP A 125 1.45 -4.92 -9.74
C ASP A 125 1.29 -3.54 -9.09
N VAL A 126 1.89 -3.34 -7.91
CA VAL A 126 1.70 -2.13 -7.09
C VAL A 126 2.46 -0.91 -7.60
N LYS A 127 3.43 -1.10 -8.52
CA LYS A 127 4.16 0.01 -9.15
C LYS A 127 3.38 0.62 -10.30
N THR A 128 2.68 -0.23 -11.05
CA THR A 128 2.01 0.15 -12.29
C THR A 128 0.49 0.21 -12.16
N GLY A 129 -0.08 -0.38 -11.11
CA GLY A 129 -1.52 -0.55 -10.93
C GLY A 129 -2.14 -1.56 -11.89
N LYS A 130 -1.32 -2.28 -12.69
CA LYS A 130 -1.82 -3.26 -13.65
C LYS A 130 -2.38 -4.48 -12.92
N LYS A 131 -3.59 -4.87 -13.31
CA LYS A 131 -4.33 -6.01 -12.76
C LYS A 131 -4.43 -7.12 -13.79
N SER A 132 -4.12 -8.34 -13.39
CA SER A 132 -4.36 -9.56 -14.18
C SER A 132 -5.22 -10.54 -13.39
N ASN A 133 -6.05 -11.32 -14.09
CA ASN A 133 -6.78 -12.43 -13.46
C ASN A 133 -5.88 -13.66 -13.45
N LYS A 134 -5.76 -14.32 -12.30
CA LYS A 134 -4.86 -15.46 -12.11
C LYS A 134 -5.16 -16.61 -13.08
N LYS A 135 -6.44 -16.88 -13.35
CA LYS A 135 -6.88 -17.92 -14.30
C LYS A 135 -6.59 -17.56 -15.76
N ALA A 136 -6.64 -16.27 -16.11
CA ALA A 136 -6.34 -15.79 -17.46
C ALA A 136 -4.84 -15.76 -17.77
N ALA A 137 -3.98 -15.68 -16.73
CA ALA A 137 -2.53 -15.61 -16.89
C ALA A 137 -1.85 -16.99 -17.10
N GLN A 138 -2.61 -18.09 -16.98
CA GLN A 138 -2.11 -19.46 -17.14
C GLN A 138 -2.42 -20.09 -18.51
N ASN A 139 -3.11 -19.38 -19.41
CA ASN A 139 -3.38 -19.79 -20.79
C ASN A 139 -2.56 -18.94 -21.77
#